data_AF-M6FIL1-F1
#
_entry.id   AF-M6FIL1-F1
#
_cell.length_a   1.000
_cell.length_b   1.000
_cell.length_c   1.000
_cell.angle_alpha   90.00
_cell.angle_beta   90.00
_cell.angle_gamma   90.00
#
_symmetry.space_group_name_H-M   'P 1'
#
loop_
_entity.id
_entity.type
_entity.pdbx_description
1 polymer ?
#
loop_
_entity_poly.entity_id
_entity_poly.type
_entity_poly.pdbx_seq_one_letter_code
_entity_poly.pdbx_strand_id
1 'polypeptide(L)'
;MPINIYVGNLSYDLNEGTLGDLFRVHGTVNSVKIITDQYSGKSKGFGFVEMPNKDEADKAIKDLDGKNVLTRNLKVNVAKPKNDRF
;
A
#
# COMPACT_ATOMS: atom_id res chain seq x y z
N MET A 1 13.98 -11.00 1.02
CA MET A 1 13.94 -9.70 1.73
C MET A 1 12.53 -9.16 1.60
N PRO A 2 11.87 -8.79 2.71
CA PRO A 2 10.55 -8.20 2.63
C PRO A 2 10.61 -6.88 1.85
N ILE A 3 9.62 -6.67 1.00
CA ILE A 3 9.45 -5.48 0.19
C ILE A 3 8.36 -4.64 0.83
N ASN A 4 8.71 -3.40 1.10
CA ASN A 4 7.73 -2.40 1.45
C ASN A 4 7.18 -1.77 0.18
N ILE A 5 5.87 -1.59 0.14
CA ILE A 5 5.11 -1.00 -0.95
C ILE A 5 4.44 0.24 -0.39
N TYR A 6 4.65 1.36 -1.06
CA TYR A 6 3.97 2.61 -0.78
C TYR A 6 2.70 2.68 -1.61
N VAL A 7 1.59 3.01 -0.96
CA VAL A 7 0.31 3.26 -1.63
C VAL A 7 -0.11 4.69 -1.32
N GLY A 8 -0.20 5.54 -2.32
CA GLY A 8 -0.63 6.93 -2.23
C GLY A 8 -1.89 7.21 -3.03
N ASN A 9 -2.42 8.41 -2.87
CA ASN A 9 -3.68 8.87 -3.46
C ASN A 9 -4.89 7.97 -3.13
N LEU A 10 -4.86 7.32 -1.96
CA LEU A 10 -5.99 6.56 -1.43
C LEU A 10 -7.19 7.49 -1.16
N SER A 11 -8.39 6.98 -1.38
CA SER A 11 -9.60 7.66 -0.92
C SER A 11 -9.68 7.66 0.61
N TYR A 12 -10.43 8.59 1.17
CA TYR A 12 -10.62 8.65 2.63
C TYR A 12 -11.45 7.47 3.16
N ASP A 13 -12.29 6.87 2.32
CA ASP A 13 -13.08 5.67 2.61
C ASP A 13 -12.28 4.36 2.55
N LEU A 14 -11.04 4.39 2.06
CA LEU A 14 -10.21 3.20 1.93
C LEU A 14 -9.52 2.87 3.25
N ASN A 15 -9.71 1.64 3.71
CA ASN A 15 -9.18 1.11 4.96
C ASN A 15 -8.08 0.06 4.71
N GLU A 16 -7.33 -0.24 5.77
CA GLU A 16 -6.23 -1.22 5.77
C GLU A 16 -6.70 -2.61 5.35
N GLY A 17 -7.90 -3.00 5.78
CA GLY A 17 -8.50 -4.28 5.41
C GLY A 17 -8.73 -4.41 3.90
N THR A 18 -9.37 -3.41 3.28
CA THR A 18 -9.61 -3.39 1.83
C THR A 18 -8.30 -3.36 1.04
N LEU A 19 -7.31 -2.59 1.52
CA LEU A 19 -5.99 -2.54 0.90
C LEU A 19 -5.29 -3.90 0.99
N GLY A 20 -5.26 -4.50 2.17
CA GLY A 20 -4.68 -5.84 2.36
C GLY A 20 -5.35 -6.90 1.48
N ASP A 21 -6.67 -6.83 1.31
CA ASP A 21 -7.41 -7.76 0.44
C ASP A 21 -7.05 -7.60 -1.04
N LEU A 22 -6.93 -6.34 -1.52
CA LEU A 22 -6.46 -6.05 -2.88
C LEU A 22 -5.06 -6.62 -3.13
N PHE A 23 -4.13 -6.43 -2.20
CA PHE A 23 -2.78 -7.00 -2.32
C PHE A 23 -2.76 -8.52 -2.17
N ARG A 24 -3.68 -9.10 -1.38
CA ARG A 24 -3.81 -10.55 -1.21
C ARG A 24 -4.15 -11.29 -2.50
N VAL A 25 -4.86 -10.65 -3.44
CA VAL A 25 -5.14 -11.23 -4.76
C VAL A 25 -3.86 -11.45 -5.57
N HIS A 26 -2.84 -10.62 -5.36
CA HIS A 26 -1.57 -10.69 -6.08
C HIS A 26 -0.48 -11.46 -5.33
N GLY A 27 -0.59 -11.63 -4.01
CA GLY A 27 0.36 -12.39 -3.21
C GLY A 27 0.16 -12.32 -1.70
N THR A 28 1.16 -12.72 -0.93
CA THR A 28 1.05 -12.72 0.54
C THR A 28 1.37 -11.33 1.11
N VAL A 29 0.48 -10.80 1.95
CA VAL A 29 0.72 -9.56 2.70
C VAL A 29 1.18 -9.90 4.11
N ASN A 30 2.36 -9.41 4.50
CA ASN A 30 2.90 -9.56 5.84
C ASN A 30 2.35 -8.51 6.81
N SER A 31 2.22 -7.26 6.35
CA SER A 31 1.66 -6.16 7.15
C SER A 31 1.07 -5.08 6.25
N VAL A 32 0.03 -4.40 6.73
CA VAL A 32 -0.59 -3.25 6.06
C VAL A 32 -0.75 -2.14 7.08
N LYS A 33 -0.41 -0.91 6.68
CA LYS A 33 -0.46 0.27 7.55
C LYS A 33 -0.92 1.51 6.79
N ILE A 34 -2.09 2.05 7.10
CA ILE A 34 -2.54 3.33 6.53
C ILE A 34 -2.10 4.48 7.44
N ILE A 35 -1.66 5.59 6.82
CA ILE A 35 -1.33 6.80 7.55
C ILE A 35 -2.54 7.73 7.49
N THR A 36 -3.16 7.89 8.65
CA THR A 36 -4.25 8.84 8.88
C THR A 36 -3.73 10.05 9.65
N ASP A 37 -4.37 11.19 9.44
CA ASP A 37 -4.10 12.39 10.21
C ASP A 37 -4.70 12.24 11.61
N GLN A 38 -3.85 12.21 12.63
CA GLN A 38 -4.26 12.01 14.03
C GLN A 38 -5.11 13.14 14.59
N TYR A 39 -5.06 14.34 14.01
CA TYR A 39 -5.80 15.50 14.49
C TYR A 39 -7.20 15.57 13.87
N SER A 40 -7.31 15.25 12.57
CA SER A 40 -8.59 15.30 11.85
C SER A 40 -9.28 13.94 11.76
N GLY A 41 -8.60 12.84 12.09
CA GLY A 41 -9.04 11.47 11.83
C GLY A 41 -9.15 11.11 10.35
N LYS A 42 -8.77 12.03 9.44
CA LYS A 42 -8.90 11.84 7.99
C LYS A 42 -7.66 11.14 7.46
N SER A 43 -7.83 10.11 6.62
CA SER A 43 -6.71 9.49 5.89
C SER A 43 -5.85 10.55 5.23
N LYS A 44 -4.52 10.49 5.38
CA LYS A 44 -3.63 11.37 4.61
C LYS A 44 -3.60 10.99 3.11
N GLY A 45 -4.38 9.99 2.73
CA GLY A 45 -4.46 9.46 1.38
C GLY A 45 -3.25 8.61 1.02
N PHE A 46 -2.53 8.07 2.02
CA PHE A 46 -1.42 7.14 1.77
C PHE A 46 -1.25 6.11 2.88
N GLY A 47 -0.60 5.00 2.54
CA GLY A 47 -0.33 3.86 3.38
C GLY A 47 0.86 3.04 2.86
N PHE A 48 1.17 1.98 3.59
CA PHE A 48 2.29 1.09 3.35
C PHE A 48 1.82 -0.36 3.46
N VAL A 49 2.36 -1.22 2.61
CA VAL A 49 2.10 -2.67 2.61
C VAL A 49 3.44 -3.38 2.58
N GLU A 50 3.66 -4.33 3.47
CA GLU A 50 4.84 -5.18 3.49
C GLU A 50 4.50 -6.55 2.89
N MET A 51 5.28 -6.98 1.91
CA MET A 51 5.17 -8.30 1.29
C MET A 51 6.49 -9.08 1.44
N PRO A 52 6.46 -10.39 1.74
CA PRO A 52 7.67 -11.19 1.89
C PRO A 52 8.33 -11.50 0.54
N ASN A 53 7.56 -11.48 -0.55
CA ASN A 53 8.01 -11.86 -1.89
C ASN A 53 8.09 -10.65 -2.83
N LYS A 54 9.25 -10.46 -3.48
CA LYS A 54 9.48 -9.34 -4.41
C LYS A 54 8.69 -9.47 -5.71
N ASP A 55 8.55 -10.69 -6.22
CA ASP A 55 7.89 -10.92 -7.51
C ASP A 55 6.39 -10.59 -7.43
N GLU A 56 5.75 -11.04 -6.35
CA GLU A 56 4.35 -10.71 -6.01
C GLU A 56 4.17 -9.21 -5.79
N ALA A 57 5.09 -8.57 -5.08
CA ALA A 57 5.06 -7.13 -4.86
C ALA A 57 5.13 -6.33 -6.17
N ASP A 58 6.05 -6.67 -7.09
CA ASP A 58 6.17 -5.97 -8.38
C ASP A 58 4.91 -6.13 -9.23
N LYS A 59 4.32 -7.34 -9.25
CA LYS A 59 3.05 -7.61 -9.93
C LYS A 59 1.90 -6.79 -9.33
N ALA A 60 1.78 -6.78 -8.01
CA ALA A 60 0.76 -6.00 -7.31
C ALA A 60 0.93 -4.50 -7.62
N ILE A 61 2.16 -3.99 -7.60
CA ILE A 61 2.46 -2.60 -7.94
C ILE A 61 2.02 -2.29 -9.37
N LYS A 62 2.40 -3.11 -10.35
CA LYS A 62 2.04 -2.86 -11.75
C LYS A 62 0.54 -2.92 -12.04
N ASP A 63 -0.18 -3.79 -11.34
CA ASP A 63 -1.63 -3.95 -11.55
C ASP A 63 -2.45 -2.89 -10.81
N LEU A 64 -2.00 -2.49 -9.62
CA LEU A 64 -2.70 -1.54 -8.76
C LEU A 64 -2.25 -0.08 -8.98
N ASP A 65 -1.04 0.18 -9.47
CA ASP A 65 -0.58 1.53 -9.79
C ASP A 65 -1.37 2.11 -10.97
N GLY A 66 -1.91 3.31 -10.77
CA GLY A 66 -2.76 3.98 -11.74
C GLY A 66 -4.22 3.53 -11.73
N LYS A 67 -4.57 2.47 -10.98
CA LYS A 67 -5.94 1.95 -10.88
C LYS A 67 -6.88 3.02 -10.34
N ASN A 68 -7.95 3.32 -11.09
CA ASN A 68 -8.94 4.29 -10.65
C ASN A 68 -9.88 3.66 -9.61
N VAL A 69 -9.81 4.13 -8.37
CA VAL A 69 -10.63 3.67 -7.26
C VAL A 69 -11.29 4.89 -6.62
N LEU A 70 -12.62 4.89 -6.57
CA LEU A 70 -13.41 5.97 -5.95
C LEU A 70 -13.04 7.36 -6.50
N THR A 71 -12.96 7.51 -7.83
CA THR A 71 -12.61 8.77 -8.51
C THR A 71 -11.13 9.21 -8.34
N ARG A 72 -10.28 8.41 -7.69
CA ARG A 72 -8.85 8.70 -7.54
C ARG A 72 -7.98 7.60 -8.13
N ASN A 73 -6.91 7.98 -8.82
CA ASN A 73 -5.92 7.02 -9.29
C ASN A 73 -5.01 6.62 -8.14
N LEU A 74 -5.08 5.36 -7.72
CA LEU A 74 -4.14 4.84 -6.72
C LEU A 74 -2.72 4.97 -7.25
N LYS A 75 -1.81 5.40 -6.39
CA LYS A 75 -0.38 5.43 -6.68
C LYS A 75 0.27 4.30 -5.92
N VAL A 76 0.77 3.28 -6.60
CA VAL A 76 1.40 2.14 -5.95
C VAL A 76 2.85 2.09 -6.38
N ASN A 77 3.78 1.96 -5.43
CA ASN A 77 5.19 1.98 -5.76
C ASN A 77 6.00 1.19 -4.74
N VAL A 78 7.22 0.78 -5.10
CA VAL A 78 8.13 0.17 -4.12
C VAL A 78 8.52 1.24 -3.10
N ALA A 79 8.10 1.07 -1.85
CA ALA A 79 8.62 1.90 -0.77
C ALA A 79 10.09 1.52 -0.56
N LYS A 80 10.97 2.53 -0.59
CA LYS A 80 12.35 2.29 -0.18
C LYS A 80 12.32 1.75 1.25
N PRO A 81 12.94 0.59 1.53
CA PRO A 81 13.03 0.12 2.90
C PRO A 81 13.73 1.20 3.70
N LYS A 82 13.15 1.59 4.84
CA LYS A 82 13.97 2.11 5.93
C LYS A 82 14.86 0.93 6.32
N ASN A 83 16.04 0.89 5.72
CA ASN A 83 17.15 0.10 6.16
C ASN A 83 17.47 0.58 7.58
N ASP A 84 16.73 0.06 8.56
CA ASP A 84 17.14 0.13 9.94
C ASP A 84 18.50 -0.57 9.98
N ARG A 85 19.48 0.24 10.34
CA ARG A 85 20.90 -0.02 10.23
C ARG A 85 21.25 -1.22 11.10
N PHE A 86 22.07 -2.10 10.53
CA PHE A 86 23.07 -2.97 11.15
C PHE A 86 22.96 -3.23 12.66
#